data_AF-A0A6I5QSA5-F1
#
_entry.id   AF-A0A6I5QSA5-F1
#
_cell.length_a   1.000
_cell.length_b   1.000
_cell.length_c   1.000
_cell.angle_alpha   90.00
_cell.angle_beta   90.00
_cell.angle_gamma   90.00
#
_symmetry.space_group_name_H-M   'P 1'
#
loop_
_entity.id
_entity.type
_entity.pdbx_description
1 polymer ?
#
loop_
_entity_poly.entity_id
_entity_poly.type
_entity_poly.pdbx_seq_one_letter_code
_entity_poly.pdbx_strand_id
1 'polypeptide(L)'
;MAVPKIALALSLTAGTLLTLSSSAQAFIFETNNFDTNPLSVSDAKNDIFLESVNVLDADGNVTETITDFSYVNSAKVVQNDNYSGGNSGAASADIGDNATTGVKAEDATAADIVANLGNNNLNNIIDTEDRGSFQLDLGFDKVIDNLLIWERGNDRDAWGAGNSDLAVQAVDNAGNLIGNLLKVTRGQWKNAGFYIDTQEIGGAQEVGAFGINVAQDLGVEGGVSSLRFFSEKSFNGPDWKFVGTDAARGDVADVPEPAFILGLGMLGSALMMQKRSRTV
;
A
#
# COMPACT_ATOMS: atom_id res chain seq x y z
N MET A 1 -29.60 -51.98 -49.69
CA MET A 1 -28.93 -50.66 -49.64
C MET A 1 -29.85 -49.66 -48.99
N ALA A 2 -29.52 -49.24 -47.76
CA ALA A 2 -29.75 -47.91 -47.17
C ALA A 2 -29.44 -48.05 -45.66
N VAL A 3 -28.47 -47.27 -45.21
CA VAL A 3 -27.83 -47.27 -43.89
C VAL A 3 -28.73 -46.54 -42.86
N PRO A 4 -28.80 -46.97 -41.58
CA PRO A 4 -29.52 -46.24 -40.54
C PRO A 4 -28.76 -44.95 -40.17
N LYS A 5 -29.49 -43.83 -40.08
CA LYS A 5 -28.95 -42.55 -39.59
C LYS A 5 -28.80 -42.61 -38.07
N ILE A 6 -27.58 -42.85 -37.60
CA ILE A 6 -27.18 -42.59 -36.22
C ILE A 6 -26.79 -41.11 -36.15
N ALA A 7 -27.56 -40.31 -35.42
CA ALA A 7 -27.18 -38.95 -35.08
C ALA A 7 -26.22 -39.00 -33.88
N LEU A 8 -24.92 -38.78 -34.13
CA LEU A 8 -23.98 -38.43 -33.08
C LEU A 8 -24.22 -36.96 -32.68
N ALA A 9 -24.70 -36.73 -31.47
CA ALA A 9 -24.60 -35.42 -30.84
C ALA A 9 -23.21 -35.30 -30.19
N LEU A 10 -22.26 -34.69 -30.90
CA LEU A 10 -21.04 -34.16 -30.26
C LEU A 10 -21.41 -32.87 -29.53
N SER A 11 -21.59 -32.93 -28.21
CA SER A 11 -21.57 -31.75 -27.36
C SER A 11 -20.11 -31.33 -27.17
N LEU A 12 -19.63 -30.41 -28.01
CA LEU A 12 -18.35 -29.73 -27.81
C LEU A 12 -18.57 -28.65 -26.74
N THR A 13 -18.39 -28.99 -25.46
CA THR A 13 -18.29 -27.98 -24.41
C THR A 13 -16.98 -27.22 -24.59
N ALA A 14 -17.05 -26.10 -25.29
CA ALA A 14 -16.03 -25.07 -25.25
C ALA A 14 -15.98 -24.53 -23.82
N GLY A 15 -15.06 -25.07 -23.02
CA GLY A 15 -14.67 -24.51 -21.74
C GLY A 15 -13.94 -23.20 -21.99
N THR A 16 -14.69 -22.12 -22.19
CA THR A 16 -14.16 -20.78 -22.00
C THR A 16 -13.94 -20.64 -20.51
N LEU A 17 -12.77 -21.05 -20.03
CA LEU A 17 -12.27 -20.60 -18.75
C LEU A 17 -12.05 -19.10 -18.92
N LEU A 18 -13.09 -18.32 -18.65
CA LEU A 18 -12.97 -16.91 -18.36
C LEU A 18 -12.08 -16.86 -17.12
N THR A 19 -10.78 -16.68 -17.32
CA THR A 19 -9.87 -16.17 -16.31
C THR A 19 -10.43 -14.81 -15.95
N LEU A 20 -11.31 -14.79 -14.95
CA LEU A 20 -11.66 -13.57 -14.26
C LEU A 20 -10.33 -13.09 -13.68
N SER A 21 -9.69 -12.14 -14.37
CA SER A 21 -8.63 -11.34 -13.78
C SER A 21 -9.20 -10.77 -12.49
N SER A 22 -8.74 -11.28 -11.34
CA SER A 22 -8.99 -10.62 -10.07
C SER A 22 -8.54 -9.18 -10.26
N SER A 23 -9.46 -8.24 -10.03
CA SER A 23 -9.06 -6.84 -9.91
C SER A 23 -8.09 -6.77 -8.74
N ALA A 24 -6.86 -6.33 -9.02
CA ALA A 24 -5.87 -5.85 -8.06
C ALA A 24 -6.56 -5.25 -6.82
N GLN A 25 -6.38 -5.89 -5.67
CA GLN A 25 -6.97 -5.45 -4.41
C GLN A 25 -5.85 -5.24 -3.41
N ALA A 26 -5.41 -3.99 -3.36
CA ALA A 26 -4.74 -3.42 -2.20
C ALA A 26 -5.40 -3.89 -0.89
N PHE A 27 -4.57 -4.22 0.08
CA PHE A 27 -5.00 -4.85 1.33
C PHE A 27 -4.93 -3.88 2.52
N ILE A 28 -5.68 -4.22 3.56
CA ILE A 28 -5.72 -3.46 4.82
C ILE A 28 -4.89 -4.22 5.84
N PHE A 29 -4.08 -3.48 6.61
CA PHE A 29 -3.30 -4.00 7.72
C PHE A 29 -3.52 -3.15 8.97
N GLU A 30 -3.31 -3.75 10.13
CA GLU A 30 -3.38 -3.05 11.42
C GLU A 30 -1.98 -2.71 11.92
N THR A 31 -1.80 -1.44 12.32
CA THR A 31 -0.55 -0.91 12.90
C THR A 31 -0.63 -1.06 14.42
N ASN A 32 -0.59 -2.29 14.94
CA ASN A 32 -1.00 -2.56 16.33
C ASN A 32 0.12 -2.53 17.37
N ASN A 33 1.39 -2.49 16.97
CA ASN A 33 2.50 -2.58 17.93
C ASN A 33 3.48 -1.41 17.75
N PHE A 34 3.44 -0.53 18.75
CA PHE A 34 4.30 0.64 18.91
C PHE A 34 5.06 0.52 20.25
N ASP A 35 6.31 0.97 20.29
CA ASP A 35 7.12 1.06 21.53
C ASP A 35 6.51 2.04 22.56
N THR A 36 5.78 3.06 22.06
CA THR A 36 5.06 4.07 22.84
C THR A 36 3.60 4.06 22.42
N ASN A 37 2.64 4.29 23.32
CA ASN A 37 1.20 4.27 22.99
C ASN A 37 0.82 5.54 22.20
N PRO A 38 0.79 5.56 20.84
CA PRO A 38 0.58 6.77 20.05
C PRO A 38 -0.91 7.01 19.78
N LEU A 39 -1.77 6.31 20.54
CA LEU A 39 -3.22 6.36 20.39
C LEU A 39 -3.80 7.63 21.02
N SER A 40 -2.98 8.45 21.67
CA SER A 40 -3.37 9.73 22.25
C SER A 40 -2.81 10.90 21.43
N VAL A 41 -3.62 11.95 21.26
CA VAL A 41 -3.20 13.21 20.61
C VAL A 41 -1.97 13.82 21.29
N SER A 42 -1.77 13.60 22.60
CA SER A 42 -0.58 14.08 23.31
C SER A 42 0.72 13.36 22.93
N ASP A 43 0.63 12.13 22.43
CA ASP A 43 1.80 11.32 22.06
C ASP A 43 2.17 11.46 20.57
N ALA A 44 1.28 12.05 19.77
CA ALA A 44 1.46 12.27 18.33
C ALA A 44 2.71 13.09 17.95
N LYS A 45 3.29 13.81 18.91
CA LYS A 45 4.52 14.63 18.76
C LYS A 45 5.81 13.85 18.95
N ASN A 46 5.77 12.69 19.60
CA ASN A 46 6.95 11.94 20.02
C ASN A 46 7.38 10.92 18.95
N ASP A 47 8.48 10.20 19.17
CA ASP A 47 8.83 9.07 18.32
C ASP A 47 7.72 7.99 18.36
N ILE A 48 7.36 7.50 17.17
CA ILE A 48 6.35 6.45 16.96
C ILE A 48 7.04 5.31 16.19
N PHE A 49 7.71 4.42 16.91
CA PHE A 49 8.43 3.30 16.29
C PHE A 49 7.47 2.18 15.90
N LEU A 50 7.49 1.82 14.62
CA LEU A 50 6.83 0.62 14.11
C LEU A 50 7.59 -0.62 14.56
N GLU A 51 6.91 -1.51 15.28
CA GLU A 51 7.45 -2.83 15.64
C GLU A 51 6.91 -3.94 14.77
N SER A 52 5.60 -3.88 14.44
CA SER A 52 4.97 -4.87 13.56
C SER A 52 3.66 -4.38 12.96
N VAL A 53 3.23 -5.04 11.88
CA VAL A 53 1.85 -4.92 11.36
C VAL A 53 1.18 -6.28 11.32
N ASN A 54 -0.15 -6.30 11.46
CA ASN A 54 -0.96 -7.49 11.18
C ASN A 54 -1.65 -7.34 9.82
N VAL A 55 -1.44 -8.30 8.93
CA VAL A 55 -2.26 -8.46 7.72
C VAL A 55 -3.55 -9.16 8.12
N LEU A 56 -4.68 -8.63 7.66
CA LEU A 56 -5.99 -9.17 7.98
C LEU A 56 -6.64 -9.86 6.77
N ASP A 57 -7.43 -10.90 7.02
CA ASP A 57 -8.40 -11.40 6.05
C ASP A 57 -9.65 -10.50 5.98
N ALA A 58 -10.57 -10.84 5.08
CA ALA A 58 -11.83 -10.11 4.89
C ALA A 58 -12.77 -10.16 6.11
N ASP A 59 -12.57 -11.12 7.01
CA ASP A 59 -13.34 -11.27 8.25
C ASP A 59 -12.67 -10.56 9.45
N GLY A 60 -11.50 -9.94 9.24
CA GLY A 60 -10.74 -9.21 10.25
C GLY A 60 -9.83 -10.08 11.10
N ASN A 61 -9.55 -11.34 10.71
CA ASN A 61 -8.61 -12.18 11.43
C ASN A 61 -7.18 -11.93 10.94
N VAL A 62 -6.22 -11.97 11.86
CA VAL A 62 -4.80 -11.88 11.53
C VAL A 62 -4.37 -13.12 10.75
N THR A 63 -3.92 -12.90 9.51
CA THR A 63 -3.34 -13.95 8.64
C THR A 63 -1.82 -13.98 8.73
N GLU A 64 -1.21 -12.82 8.95
CA GLU A 64 0.24 -12.67 9.07
C GLU A 64 0.57 -11.54 10.04
N THR A 65 1.62 -11.71 10.84
CA THR A 65 2.27 -10.61 11.57
C THR A 65 3.64 -10.36 10.97
N ILE A 66 3.85 -9.15 10.45
CA ILE A 66 5.09 -8.72 9.80
C ILE A 66 5.91 -7.92 10.80
N THR A 67 7.13 -8.38 11.10
CA THR A 67 8.10 -7.71 11.98
C THR A 67 9.41 -7.36 11.27
N ASP A 68 9.65 -7.95 10.10
CA ASP A 68 10.86 -7.71 9.31
C ASP A 68 10.53 -6.84 8.10
N PHE A 69 10.83 -5.55 8.23
CA PHE A 69 10.60 -4.55 7.21
C PHE A 69 11.84 -4.32 6.35
N SER A 70 11.62 -3.72 5.18
CA SER A 70 12.65 -3.18 4.30
C SER A 70 12.50 -1.67 4.24
N TYR A 71 13.59 -0.95 4.50
CA TYR A 71 13.59 0.50 4.56
C TYR A 71 14.28 1.10 3.35
N VAL A 72 14.01 2.38 3.11
CA VAL A 72 14.67 3.12 2.03
C VAL A 72 16.16 3.29 2.36
N ASN A 73 17.03 2.85 1.47
CA ASN A 73 18.48 3.04 1.58
C ASN A 73 19.05 4.02 0.54
N SER A 74 18.23 4.41 -0.43
CA SER A 74 18.62 5.30 -1.51
C SER A 74 17.42 6.06 -2.03
N ALA A 75 17.65 7.30 -2.45
CA ALA A 75 16.64 8.14 -3.07
C ALA A 75 17.25 8.90 -4.25
N LYS A 76 16.40 9.22 -5.22
CA LYS A 76 16.71 10.13 -6.30
C LYS A 76 15.49 11.01 -6.56
N VAL A 77 15.70 12.31 -6.41
CA VAL A 77 14.71 13.33 -6.76
C VAL A 77 14.70 13.48 -8.28
N VAL A 78 13.70 12.91 -8.94
CA VAL A 78 13.50 13.05 -10.39
C VAL A 78 12.88 14.40 -10.70
N GLN A 79 11.94 14.81 -9.86
CA GLN A 79 11.27 16.10 -9.90
C GLN A 79 10.84 16.49 -8.48
N ASN A 80 11.07 17.74 -8.10
CA ASN A 80 10.46 18.37 -6.94
C ASN A 80 10.14 19.80 -7.36
N ASP A 81 8.86 20.13 -7.56
CA ASP A 81 8.48 21.47 -8.00
C ASP A 81 8.87 22.50 -6.93
N ASN A 82 9.42 23.65 -7.34
CA ASN A 82 9.62 24.75 -6.39
C ASN A 82 8.27 25.22 -5.88
N TYR A 83 8.14 25.37 -4.57
CA TYR A 83 6.99 26.02 -3.96
C TYR A 83 7.39 27.38 -3.41
N SER A 84 6.52 28.38 -3.55
CA SER A 84 6.81 29.78 -3.21
C SER A 84 6.05 30.27 -1.98
N GLY A 85 5.30 29.38 -1.31
CA GLY A 85 4.42 29.69 -0.18
C GLY A 85 5.04 29.53 1.20
N GLY A 86 6.23 28.92 1.32
CA GLY A 86 6.88 28.66 2.60
C GLY A 86 7.91 27.54 2.51
N ASN A 87 7.56 26.47 1.81
CA ASN A 87 8.42 25.31 1.61
C ASN A 87 9.16 25.48 0.27
N SER A 88 10.46 25.18 0.23
CA SER A 88 11.29 25.44 -0.95
C SER A 88 11.14 24.39 -2.05
N GLY A 89 10.52 23.25 -1.75
CA GLY A 89 10.10 22.21 -2.70
C GLY A 89 8.68 21.69 -2.39
N ALA A 90 8.07 21.01 -3.36
CA ALA A 90 6.75 20.40 -3.26
C ALA A 90 6.71 19.15 -2.36
N ALA A 91 7.86 18.51 -2.15
CA ALA A 91 8.10 17.48 -1.15
C ALA A 91 9.22 17.95 -0.21
N SER A 92 8.93 17.97 1.08
CA SER A 92 9.80 18.30 2.19
C SER A 92 10.03 17.06 3.06
N ALA A 93 11.08 17.08 3.86
CA ALA A 93 11.28 16.12 4.94
C ALA A 93 10.76 16.77 6.22
N ASP A 94 9.91 16.09 6.97
CA ASP A 94 9.40 16.59 8.26
C ASP A 94 9.37 15.51 9.33
N ILE A 95 9.39 15.96 10.60
CA ILE A 95 9.48 15.09 11.77
C ILE A 95 8.49 15.53 12.86
N GLY A 96 8.12 14.59 13.72
CA GLY A 96 7.42 14.87 14.97
C GLY A 96 8.08 15.99 15.78
N ASP A 97 7.27 16.82 16.44
CA ASP A 97 7.74 17.95 17.27
C ASP A 97 8.87 17.58 18.24
N ASN A 98 8.78 16.39 18.84
CA ASN A 98 9.73 15.85 19.80
C ASN A 98 10.46 14.60 19.28
N ALA A 99 10.40 14.31 17.97
CA ALA A 99 11.08 13.15 17.39
C ALA A 99 12.61 13.28 17.54
N THR A 100 13.27 12.16 17.80
CA THR A 100 14.73 12.10 18.00
C THR A 100 15.50 11.59 16.78
N THR A 101 14.78 11.23 15.72
CA THR A 101 15.31 10.70 14.47
C THR A 101 14.77 11.48 13.28
N GLY A 102 15.32 11.25 12.08
CA GLY A 102 14.94 11.98 10.88
C GLY A 102 15.51 13.40 10.83
N VAL A 103 15.07 14.18 9.85
CA VAL A 103 15.45 15.57 9.62
C VAL A 103 14.26 16.37 9.14
N LYS A 104 14.27 17.68 9.44
CA LYS A 104 13.38 18.66 8.83
C LYS A 104 14.13 19.40 7.71
N ALA A 105 13.59 19.36 6.49
CA ALA A 105 14.15 20.05 5.33
C ALA A 105 13.06 20.42 4.31
N GLU A 106 12.83 21.72 4.12
CA GLU A 106 11.81 22.27 3.22
C GLU A 106 12.11 22.09 1.72
N ASP A 107 13.36 21.89 1.35
CA ASP A 107 13.80 21.44 0.02
C ASP A 107 14.60 20.15 0.22
N ALA A 108 13.88 19.05 0.36
CA ALA A 108 14.45 17.77 0.74
C ALA A 108 15.42 17.27 -0.33
N THR A 109 16.67 17.06 0.05
CA THR A 109 17.64 16.35 -0.78
C THR A 109 17.38 14.84 -0.73
N ALA A 110 18.02 14.09 -1.62
CA ALA A 110 18.00 12.62 -1.54
C ALA A 110 18.45 12.08 -0.17
N ALA A 111 19.40 12.75 0.50
CA ALA A 111 19.88 12.33 1.81
C ALA A 111 18.82 12.57 2.89
N ASP A 112 18.08 13.68 2.82
CA ASP A 112 17.01 14.01 3.77
C ASP A 112 15.85 13.02 3.62
N ILE A 113 15.49 12.66 2.38
CA ILE A 113 14.49 11.63 2.09
C ILE A 113 14.89 10.28 2.69
N VAL A 114 16.14 9.86 2.50
CA VAL A 114 16.65 8.61 3.10
C VAL A 114 16.68 8.71 4.62
N ALA A 115 17.03 9.86 5.19
CA ALA A 115 17.05 10.05 6.64
C ALA A 115 15.65 9.85 7.26
N ASN A 116 14.59 10.28 6.57
CA ASN A 116 13.21 10.14 7.07
C ASN A 116 12.60 8.77 6.76
N LEU A 117 12.88 8.18 5.60
CA LEU A 117 12.27 6.91 5.16
C LEU A 117 13.11 5.66 5.46
N GLY A 118 14.38 5.83 5.81
CA GLY A 118 15.33 4.75 6.10
C GLY A 118 15.27 4.22 7.53
N ASN A 119 14.18 4.46 8.25
CA ASN A 119 14.00 4.09 9.67
C ASN A 119 12.55 3.68 9.94
N ASN A 120 12.30 3.10 11.11
CA ASN A 120 10.98 2.63 11.55
C ASN A 120 10.16 3.65 12.34
N ASN A 121 10.59 4.91 12.44
CA ASN A 121 9.80 5.94 13.09
C ASN A 121 8.74 6.47 12.11
N LEU A 122 7.48 6.22 12.39
CA LEU A 122 6.34 6.65 11.59
C LEU A 122 6.13 8.17 11.64
N ASN A 123 6.69 8.84 12.65
CA ASN A 123 6.64 10.30 12.77
C ASN A 123 7.74 11.02 11.97
N ASN A 124 8.51 10.29 11.14
CA ASN A 124 9.45 10.85 10.17
C ASN A 124 8.87 10.66 8.78
N ILE A 125 8.35 11.72 8.18
CA ILE A 125 7.55 11.64 6.95
C ILE A 125 8.21 12.42 5.81
N ILE A 126 7.69 12.19 4.61
CA ILE A 126 7.77 13.15 3.52
C ILE A 126 6.46 13.93 3.55
N ASP A 127 6.56 15.21 3.86
CA ASP A 127 5.46 16.15 3.88
C ASP A 127 5.38 16.86 2.51
N THR A 128 4.19 17.16 2.01
CA THR A 128 4.06 17.66 0.65
C THR A 128 2.97 18.71 0.48
N GLU A 129 3.20 19.60 -0.49
CA GLU A 129 2.33 20.74 -0.71
C GLU A 129 1.04 20.37 -1.44
N ASP A 130 -0.12 20.89 -0.99
CA ASP A 130 -1.45 20.70 -1.59
C ASP A 130 -1.47 20.86 -3.12
N ARG A 131 -0.64 21.77 -3.64
CA ARG A 131 -0.54 22.12 -5.06
C ARG A 131 0.82 21.84 -5.68
N GLY A 132 1.65 21.11 -4.94
CA GLY A 132 2.96 20.65 -5.36
C GLY A 132 2.88 19.50 -6.36
N SER A 133 4.02 19.16 -6.94
CA SER A 133 4.18 17.92 -7.71
C SER A 133 5.59 17.40 -7.52
N PHE A 134 5.73 16.10 -7.36
CA PHE A 134 7.02 15.46 -7.18
C PHE A 134 7.07 14.11 -7.90
N GLN A 135 8.30 13.68 -8.19
CA GLN A 135 8.64 12.34 -8.62
C GLN A 135 9.91 11.91 -7.88
N LEU A 136 9.80 10.86 -7.07
CA LEU A 136 10.91 10.33 -6.28
C LEU A 136 11.13 8.86 -6.63
N ASP A 137 12.35 8.52 -7.06
CA ASP A 137 12.80 7.12 -7.15
C ASP A 137 13.38 6.73 -5.79
N LEU A 138 12.83 5.68 -5.18
CA LEU A 138 13.22 5.22 -3.85
C LEU A 138 13.67 3.76 -3.93
N GLY A 139 14.84 3.48 -3.39
CA GLY A 139 15.44 2.15 -3.37
C GLY A 139 15.42 1.56 -1.97
N PHE A 140 15.10 0.27 -1.89
CA PHE A 140 14.96 -0.50 -0.67
C PHE A 140 16.23 -1.30 -0.37
N ASP A 141 16.47 -1.59 0.91
CA ASP A 141 17.57 -2.45 1.34
C ASP A 141 17.38 -3.94 1.03
N LYS A 142 16.15 -4.35 0.67
CA LYS A 142 15.78 -5.70 0.24
C LYS A 142 14.92 -5.65 -1.03
N VAL A 143 14.70 -6.81 -1.65
CA VAL A 143 13.63 -6.97 -2.64
C VAL A 143 12.31 -7.09 -1.89
N ILE A 144 11.32 -6.29 -2.26
CA ILE A 144 10.05 -6.19 -1.56
C ILE A 144 8.92 -6.82 -2.36
N ASP A 145 8.00 -7.50 -1.68
CA ASP A 145 6.79 -8.11 -2.25
C ASP A 145 5.52 -7.30 -1.94
N ASN A 146 5.53 -6.54 -0.83
CA ASN A 146 4.48 -5.60 -0.48
C ASN A 146 5.08 -4.26 -0.04
N LEU A 147 4.27 -3.21 -0.19
CA LEU A 147 4.51 -1.88 0.34
C LEU A 147 3.39 -1.52 1.31
N LEU A 148 3.77 -1.11 2.52
CA LEU A 148 2.87 -0.61 3.54
C LEU A 148 3.01 0.90 3.59
N ILE A 149 1.93 1.64 3.37
CA ILE A 149 1.94 3.10 3.30
C ILE A 149 1.07 3.66 4.41
N TRP A 150 1.53 4.74 5.03
CA TRP A 150 0.77 5.58 5.94
C TRP A 150 0.71 7.02 5.40
N GLU A 151 -0.42 7.68 5.61
CA GLU A 151 -0.68 9.07 5.22
C GLU A 151 -1.15 9.87 6.44
N ARG A 152 -0.47 10.97 6.80
CA ARG A 152 -0.96 11.97 7.75
C ARG A 152 -2.06 12.79 7.09
N GLY A 153 -3.09 13.19 7.85
CA GLY A 153 -4.19 14.00 7.33
C GLY A 153 -5.40 13.17 6.91
N ASN A 154 -5.59 11.98 7.46
CA ASN A 154 -6.83 11.21 7.32
C ASN A 154 -7.95 11.75 8.24
N ASP A 155 -7.85 13.02 8.62
CA ASP A 155 -8.83 13.74 9.42
C ASP A 155 -10.13 13.79 8.63
N ARG A 156 -11.12 13.05 9.09
CA ARG A 156 -12.40 12.89 8.38
C ARG A 156 -12.98 14.25 8.02
N ASP A 157 -12.94 14.60 6.74
CA ASP A 157 -14.00 15.42 6.19
C ASP A 157 -15.33 14.67 6.38
N ALA A 158 -16.48 15.34 6.20
CA ALA A 158 -17.79 14.76 6.48
C ALA A 158 -18.13 13.47 5.69
N TRP A 159 -17.21 12.97 4.85
CA TRP A 159 -17.35 11.85 3.94
C TRP A 159 -16.40 10.67 4.22
N GLY A 160 -15.47 10.78 5.18
CA GLY A 160 -14.66 9.66 5.65
C GLY A 160 -13.59 9.17 4.66
N ALA A 161 -13.02 10.09 3.87
CA ALA A 161 -11.88 9.85 2.99
C ALA A 161 -10.61 10.54 3.55
N GLY A 162 -9.43 10.05 3.16
CA GLY A 162 -8.17 10.75 3.40
C GLY A 162 -8.08 12.07 2.63
N ASN A 163 -7.00 12.82 2.82
CA ASN A 163 -6.88 14.17 2.27
C ASN A 163 -6.29 14.18 0.85
N SER A 164 -5.48 13.17 0.51
CA SER A 164 -4.68 13.18 -0.70
C SER A 164 -4.77 11.91 -1.55
N ASP A 165 -4.34 12.04 -2.80
CA ASP A 165 -4.03 10.90 -3.65
C ASP A 165 -2.50 10.69 -3.70
N LEU A 166 -2.06 9.48 -4.00
CA LEU A 166 -0.66 9.13 -4.23
C LEU A 166 -0.59 8.15 -5.40
N ALA A 167 0.43 8.23 -6.25
CA ALA A 167 0.65 7.19 -7.24
C ALA A 167 2.04 6.55 -7.11
N VAL A 168 2.10 5.27 -7.43
CA VAL A 168 3.30 4.42 -7.27
C VAL A 168 3.46 3.54 -8.50
N GLN A 169 4.70 3.37 -8.95
CA GLN A 169 5.06 2.44 -10.02
C GLN A 169 6.44 1.83 -9.76
N ALA A 170 6.66 0.61 -10.23
CA ALA A 170 7.94 -0.06 -10.11
C ALA A 170 9.02 0.53 -11.04
N VAL A 171 10.28 0.45 -10.60
CA VAL A 171 11.46 0.94 -11.34
C VAL A 171 12.47 -0.19 -11.47
N ASP A 172 13.00 -0.40 -12.68
CA ASP A 172 14.07 -1.38 -12.91
C ASP A 172 15.47 -0.84 -12.53
N ASN A 173 16.49 -1.69 -12.58
CA ASN A 173 17.87 -1.31 -12.25
C ASN A 173 18.47 -0.24 -13.19
N ALA A 174 17.88 -0.03 -14.37
CA ALA A 174 18.29 1.01 -15.31
C ALA A 174 17.52 2.33 -15.12
N GLY A 175 16.57 2.37 -14.18
CA GLY A 175 15.73 3.54 -13.90
C GLY A 175 14.50 3.67 -14.80
N ASN A 176 14.13 2.61 -15.54
CA ASN A 176 12.93 2.59 -16.36
C ASN A 176 11.71 2.22 -15.52
N LEU A 177 10.57 2.82 -15.82
CA LEU A 177 9.28 2.44 -15.24
C LEU A 177 8.84 1.09 -15.81
N ILE A 178 8.43 0.19 -14.93
CA ILE A 178 7.93 -1.14 -15.27
C ILE A 178 6.59 -1.39 -14.55
N GLY A 179 5.82 -2.36 -15.06
CA GLY A 179 4.52 -2.69 -14.49
C GLY A 179 3.47 -1.58 -14.66
N ASN A 180 2.45 -1.63 -13.82
CA ASN A 180 1.31 -0.71 -13.81
C ASN A 180 1.58 0.48 -12.89
N LEU A 181 1.11 1.66 -13.30
CA LEU A 181 0.98 2.80 -12.40
C LEU A 181 -0.28 2.59 -11.54
N LEU A 182 -0.09 2.46 -10.23
CA LEU A 182 -1.21 2.40 -9.28
C LEU A 182 -1.45 3.79 -8.71
N LYS A 183 -2.69 4.28 -8.78
CA LYS A 183 -3.12 5.47 -8.06
C LYS A 183 -3.92 5.06 -6.82
N VAL A 184 -3.39 5.37 -5.65
CA VAL A 184 -4.12 5.36 -4.37
C VAL A 184 -4.93 6.65 -4.31
N THR A 185 -6.25 6.53 -4.36
CA THR A 185 -7.15 7.66 -4.25
C THR A 185 -7.48 7.92 -2.79
N ARG A 186 -7.78 9.18 -2.47
CA ARG A 186 -8.09 9.62 -1.10
C ARG A 186 -9.19 8.82 -0.41
N GLY A 187 -10.15 8.27 -1.15
CA GLY A 187 -11.23 7.42 -0.61
C GLY A 187 -10.81 6.00 -0.22
N GLN A 188 -9.58 5.59 -0.54
CA GLN A 188 -9.07 4.25 -0.29
C GLN A 188 -8.34 4.12 1.03
N TRP A 189 -7.84 5.22 1.59
CA TRP A 189 -7.18 5.23 2.90
C TRP A 189 -8.11 4.70 3.99
N LYS A 190 -7.53 3.92 4.91
CA LYS A 190 -8.22 3.41 6.10
C LYS A 190 -7.53 3.93 7.33
N ASN A 191 -8.31 4.33 8.34
CA ASN A 191 -7.75 4.81 9.59
C ASN A 191 -6.82 3.75 10.20
N ALA A 192 -5.57 4.15 10.47
CA ALA A 192 -4.50 3.30 10.95
C ALA A 192 -4.49 3.13 12.48
N GLY A 193 -5.35 3.85 13.19
CA GLY A 193 -5.57 3.76 14.63
C GLY A 193 -4.76 4.76 15.47
N PHE A 194 -3.95 5.62 14.87
CA PHE A 194 -3.06 6.54 15.59
C PHE A 194 -2.98 7.93 14.94
N TYR A 195 -2.26 8.83 15.61
CA TYR A 195 -2.10 10.23 15.20
C TYR A 195 -0.63 10.60 15.03
N ILE A 196 -0.37 11.58 14.17
CA ILE A 196 0.94 12.18 13.91
C ILE A 196 0.80 13.71 14.02
N ASP A 197 1.76 14.36 14.66
CA ASP A 197 1.87 15.82 14.80
C ASP A 197 3.33 16.22 14.57
N THR A 198 3.59 16.81 13.41
CA THR A 198 4.94 17.18 12.99
C THR A 198 5.15 18.69 13.06
N GLN A 199 6.41 19.11 12.91
CA GLN A 199 6.83 20.50 13.10
C GLN A 199 6.28 21.50 12.09
N GLU A 200 5.71 21.04 10.98
CA GLU A 200 5.08 21.90 9.98
C GLU A 200 3.67 22.37 10.41
N ILE A 201 2.90 21.53 11.11
CA ILE A 201 1.49 21.79 11.41
C ILE A 201 1.24 22.13 12.89
N GLY A 202 0.06 22.68 13.16
CA GLY A 202 -0.35 23.17 14.49
C GLY A 202 -1.19 22.19 15.31
N GLY A 203 -1.10 20.87 15.09
CA GLY A 203 -1.85 19.88 15.82
C GLY A 203 -1.93 18.50 15.16
N ALA A 204 -2.14 17.48 16.00
CA ALA A 204 -2.18 16.09 15.57
C ALA A 204 -3.31 15.76 14.59
N GLN A 205 -2.98 14.94 13.61
CA GLN A 205 -3.88 14.45 12.57
C GLN A 205 -3.98 12.93 12.60
N GLU A 206 -5.16 12.38 12.26
CA GLU A 206 -5.37 10.95 12.07
C GLU A 206 -4.50 10.44 10.91
N VAL A 207 -4.01 9.22 11.05
CA VAL A 207 -3.21 8.56 10.02
C VAL A 207 -4.06 7.56 9.24
N GLY A 208 -3.98 7.63 7.92
CA GLY A 208 -4.49 6.63 6.98
C GLY A 208 -3.44 5.56 6.70
N ALA A 209 -3.86 4.35 6.33
CA ALA A 209 -3.00 3.25 5.93
C ALA A 209 -3.54 2.56 4.67
N PHE A 210 -2.62 2.04 3.86
CA PHE A 210 -2.91 1.33 2.63
C PHE A 210 -1.77 0.37 2.25
N GLY A 211 -2.09 -0.90 1.95
CA GLY A 211 -1.13 -1.91 1.51
C GLY A 211 -1.17 -2.13 0.00
N ILE A 212 -0.02 -2.23 -0.65
CA ILE A 212 0.14 -2.56 -2.08
C ILE A 212 0.88 -3.89 -2.19
N ASN A 213 0.34 -4.83 -2.96
CA ASN A 213 1.04 -6.04 -3.38
C ASN A 213 1.75 -5.80 -4.72
N VAL A 214 3.05 -6.02 -4.78
CA VAL A 214 3.86 -5.69 -5.97
C VAL A 214 3.45 -6.51 -7.19
N ALA A 215 3.19 -7.81 -7.01
CA ALA A 215 2.80 -8.69 -8.11
C ALA A 215 1.39 -8.36 -8.61
N GLN A 216 0.41 -8.27 -7.72
CA GLN A 216 -1.00 -8.11 -8.07
C GLN A 216 -1.35 -6.69 -8.49
N ASP A 217 -0.86 -5.68 -7.76
CA ASP A 217 -1.27 -4.29 -7.98
C ASP A 217 -0.35 -3.56 -8.97
N LEU A 218 0.97 -3.84 -8.93
CA LEU A 218 1.93 -3.25 -9.87
C LEU A 218 2.21 -4.15 -11.08
N GLY A 219 1.76 -5.40 -11.10
CA GLY A 219 1.98 -6.30 -12.23
C GLY A 219 3.44 -6.72 -12.41
N VAL A 220 4.23 -6.76 -11.33
CA VAL A 220 5.65 -7.13 -11.35
C VAL A 220 5.89 -8.38 -10.50
N GLU A 221 6.13 -9.50 -11.18
CA GLU A 221 6.42 -10.79 -10.54
C GLU A 221 7.80 -10.79 -9.86
N GLY A 222 7.91 -11.49 -8.73
CA GLY A 222 9.18 -11.70 -8.02
C GLY A 222 9.67 -10.51 -7.16
N GLY A 223 8.85 -9.47 -7.03
CA GLY A 223 9.16 -8.30 -6.20
C GLY A 223 10.05 -7.27 -6.88
N VAL A 224 10.32 -6.17 -6.18
CA VAL A 224 11.11 -5.03 -6.69
C VAL A 224 12.05 -4.48 -5.62
N SER A 225 13.16 -3.87 -6.02
CA SER A 225 14.06 -3.15 -5.11
C SER A 225 13.92 -1.63 -5.22
N SER A 226 13.10 -1.12 -6.15
CA SER A 226 12.87 0.31 -6.30
C SER A 226 11.47 0.62 -6.82
N LEU A 227 10.91 1.73 -6.31
CA LEU A 227 9.62 2.27 -6.68
C LEU A 227 9.77 3.77 -6.99
N ARG A 228 8.99 4.27 -7.95
CA ARG A 228 8.77 5.70 -8.17
C ARG A 228 7.45 6.10 -7.54
N PHE A 229 7.50 7.14 -6.72
CA PHE A 229 6.35 7.80 -6.13
C PHE A 229 6.05 9.09 -6.89
N PHE A 230 4.76 9.37 -7.07
CA PHE A 230 4.27 10.51 -7.82
C PHE A 230 3.21 11.25 -7.03
N SER A 231 3.31 12.57 -7.04
CA SER A 231 2.18 13.45 -6.74
C SER A 231 2.04 14.49 -7.83
N GLU A 232 0.79 14.80 -8.15
CA GLU A 232 0.42 15.86 -9.08
C GLU A 232 -0.34 16.95 -8.33
N LYS A 233 -0.46 18.14 -8.92
CA LYS A 233 -1.20 19.26 -8.32
C LYS A 233 -2.66 18.95 -7.98
N SER A 234 -3.24 17.91 -8.58
CA SER A 234 -4.61 17.46 -8.32
C SER A 234 -4.73 16.47 -7.14
N PHE A 235 -3.59 16.02 -6.62
CA PHE A 235 -3.50 14.98 -5.60
C PHE A 235 -3.60 15.54 -4.18
N ASN A 236 -3.55 16.86 -4.00
CA ASN A 236 -3.72 17.51 -2.70
C ASN A 236 -2.68 17.08 -1.66
N GLY A 237 -1.40 17.06 -2.05
CA GLY A 237 -0.25 16.92 -1.16
C GLY A 237 -0.32 15.74 -0.17
N PRO A 238 0.05 14.50 -0.56
CA PRO A 238 0.13 13.41 0.40
C PRO A 238 1.28 13.59 1.39
N ASP A 239 1.02 13.38 2.67
CA ASP A 239 2.03 13.43 3.72
C ASP A 239 2.30 12.02 4.21
N TRP A 240 3.41 11.39 3.82
CA TRP A 240 3.48 9.94 3.86
C TRP A 240 4.75 9.36 4.48
N LYS A 241 4.57 8.13 4.96
CA LYS A 241 5.61 7.17 5.35
C LYS A 241 5.32 5.86 4.64
N PHE A 242 6.35 5.11 4.30
CA PHE A 242 6.15 3.72 3.90
C PHE A 242 7.30 2.82 4.37
N VAL A 243 7.03 1.52 4.33
CA VAL A 243 8.04 0.46 4.44
C VAL A 243 7.72 -0.65 3.45
N GLY A 244 8.73 -1.36 2.97
CA GLY A 244 8.55 -2.59 2.22
C GLY A 244 8.55 -3.81 3.12
N THR A 245 8.11 -4.94 2.60
CA THR A 245 8.18 -6.24 3.27
C THR A 245 9.03 -7.20 2.44
N ASP A 246 9.86 -8.02 3.08
CA ASP A 246 10.83 -8.86 2.35
C ASP A 246 10.11 -9.95 1.53
N ALA A 247 10.42 -10.01 0.24
CA ALA A 247 9.94 -11.03 -0.69
C ALA A 247 10.52 -12.43 -0.40
N ALA A 248 11.63 -12.52 0.34
CA ALA A 248 12.27 -13.78 0.71
C ALA A 248 11.73 -14.40 2.01
N ARG A 249 10.71 -13.81 2.62
CA ARG A 249 10.11 -14.19 3.92
C ARG A 249 9.46 -15.58 3.96
N GLY A 250 9.59 -16.37 2.89
CA GLY A 250 9.04 -17.71 2.72
C GLY A 250 7.64 -17.66 2.17
N ASP A 251 7.10 -18.81 1.75
CA ASP A 251 5.75 -18.97 1.18
C ASP A 251 4.66 -18.50 2.19
N VAL A 252 4.49 -17.19 2.34
CA VAL A 252 3.30 -16.60 2.92
C VAL A 252 2.21 -16.96 1.93
N ALA A 253 1.40 -17.95 2.30
CA ALA A 253 0.25 -18.39 1.54
C ALA A 253 -0.42 -17.15 0.95
N ASP A 254 -0.45 -17.10 -0.40
CA ASP A 254 -1.02 -16.05 -1.23
C ASP A 254 -2.03 -15.23 -0.41
N VAL A 255 -1.72 -13.95 -0.16
CA VAL A 255 -2.69 -12.98 0.38
C VAL A 255 -4.03 -13.31 -0.29
N PRO A 256 -5.08 -13.73 0.46
CA PRO A 256 -6.12 -14.58 -0.10
C PRO A 256 -6.67 -13.98 -1.39
N GLU A 257 -6.44 -14.65 -2.51
CA GLU A 257 -7.04 -14.22 -3.76
C GLU A 257 -8.57 -14.17 -3.54
N PRO A 258 -9.25 -13.09 -3.96
CA PRO A 258 -10.71 -13.03 -3.92
C PRO A 258 -11.38 -14.23 -4.64
N ALA A 259 -10.64 -14.91 -5.53
CA ALA A 259 -11.05 -16.12 -6.22
C ALA A 259 -11.16 -17.37 -5.32
N PHE A 260 -10.40 -17.45 -4.21
CA PHE A 260 -10.45 -18.60 -3.30
C PHE A 260 -11.81 -18.69 -2.56
N ILE A 261 -12.47 -17.55 -2.35
CA ILE A 261 -13.81 -17.45 -1.74
C ILE A 261 -14.91 -17.96 -2.70
N LEU A 262 -14.76 -17.77 -4.01
CA LEU A 262 -15.70 -18.32 -5.00
C LEU A 262 -15.59 -19.86 -5.09
N GLY A 263 -14.39 -20.42 -4.90
CA GLY A 263 -14.16 -21.87 -4.90
C GLY A 263 -14.86 -22.62 -3.77
N LEU A 264 -14.88 -22.05 -2.55
CA LEU A 264 -15.60 -22.64 -1.41
C LEU A 264 -17.12 -22.49 -1.51
N GLY A 265 -17.62 -21.40 -2.10
CA GLY A 265 -19.05 -21.21 -2.37
C GLY A 265 -19.62 -22.21 -3.37
N MET A 266 -18.86 -22.56 -4.42
CA MET A 266 -19.28 -23.55 -5.42
C MET A 266 -19.30 -24.99 -4.85
N LEU A 267 -18.36 -25.36 -3.97
CA LEU A 267 -18.38 -26.68 -3.33
C LEU A 267 -19.55 -26.86 -2.34
N GLY A 268 -19.91 -25.81 -1.60
CA GLY A 268 -21.07 -25.82 -0.70
C GLY A 268 -22.40 -26.02 -1.45
N SER A 269 -22.54 -25.40 -2.63
CA SER A 269 -23.73 -25.54 -3.47
C SER A 269 -23.83 -26.91 -4.18
N ALA A 270 -22.71 -27.51 -4.57
CA ALA A 270 -22.67 -28.86 -5.15
C ALA A 270 -23.06 -29.95 -4.15
N LEU A 271 -22.63 -29.85 -2.88
CA LEU A 271 -23.00 -30.80 -1.83
C LEU A 271 -24.48 -30.68 -1.42
N MET A 272 -25.05 -29.46 -1.45
CA MET A 272 -26.49 -29.24 -1.23
C MET A 272 -27.36 -29.81 -2.36
N MET A 273 -26.90 -29.75 -3.62
CA MET A 273 -27.60 -30.37 -4.75
C MET A 273 -27.47 -31.90 -4.75
N GLN A 274 -26.33 -32.46 -4.35
CA GLN A 274 -26.13 -33.92 -4.27
C GLN A 274 -26.99 -34.56 -3.17
N LYS A 275 -27.32 -33.82 -2.10
CA LYS A 275 -28.23 -34.29 -1.04
C LYS A 275 -29.71 -34.34 -1.46
N ARG A 276 -30.10 -33.62 -2.52
CA ARG A 276 -31.46 -33.66 -3.08
C ARG A 276 -31.69 -34.77 -4.11
N SER A 277 -30.65 -35.43 -4.61
CA SER A 277 -30.80 -36.52 -5.60
C SER A 277 -30.79 -37.93 -5.00
N ARG A 278 -30.74 -38.07 -3.68
CA ARG A 278 -30.93 -39.36 -2.97
C ARG A 278 -32.22 -39.35 -2.17
N THR A 279 -33.33 -39.28 -2.89
CA THR A 279 -34.61 -39.84 -2.44
C THR A 279 -35.36 -40.31 -3.68
N VAL A 280 -35.13 -41.57 -4.05
CA VAL A 280 -36.06 -42.43 -4.80
C VAL A 280 -36.12 -43.74 -4.03
#